data_AF-A0A819HE81-F1
#
_entry.id   AF-A0A819HE81-F1
#
_cell.length_a   1.000
_cell.length_b   1.000
_cell.length_c   1.000
_cell.angle_alpha   90.00
_cell.angle_beta   90.00
_cell.angle_gamma   90.00
#
_symmetry.space_group_name_H-M   'P 1'
#
loop_
_entity.id
_entity.type
_entity.pdbx_description
1 polymer ?
#
loop_
_entity_poly.entity_id
_entity_poly.type
_entity_poly.pdbx_seq_one_letter_code
_entity_poly.pdbx_strand_id
1 'polypeptide(L)'
;MEALIPILNKLQDVFNTVGSESIQLPQIVVVGSQSAGKSSVLENLVGRDFLPRGAGIVTRRPLTLQLVYTPPEDKVVQCQSLGMSVPDENEFAIFTHIKNKIYTDFNEIRHEIEAETDRLGGKKNISHEPITLKIYSPKVVTLTLVDLPGLTKVPVEDQPADIETQVRNLIMHYISNPNAIILAITPANVDFSTSEAVKFAKEVDPEGRRTLAVLTKLDLMDRGTDAYDVLCGRIIPVKLGIIGVVNRSQEDIHKKKPIEEALRYESALLQKNYPSIASRNGTPFLAKTLNRVCMF
;
A
#
# COMPACT_ATOMS: atom_id res chain seq x y z
N MET A 1 -2.99 -12.08 21.18
CA MET A 1 -2.48 -10.95 20.35
C MET A 1 -3.59 -10.24 19.57
N GLU A 2 -4.83 -10.75 19.59
CA GLU A 2 -6.05 -10.08 19.06
C GLU A 2 -6.58 -8.96 19.96
N ALA A 3 -6.07 -8.84 21.20
CA ALA A 3 -6.54 -7.87 22.19
C ALA A 3 -6.05 -6.42 21.94
N LEU A 4 -5.09 -6.19 21.05
CA LEU A 4 -4.48 -4.86 20.90
C LEU A 4 -5.27 -3.94 19.97
N ILE A 5 -5.92 -4.50 18.95
CA ILE A 5 -6.71 -3.74 17.95
C ILE A 5 -7.93 -3.06 18.60
N PRO A 6 -8.73 -3.73 19.47
CA PRO A 6 -9.82 -3.06 20.18
C PRO A 6 -9.34 -1.98 21.15
N ILE A 7 -8.15 -2.16 21.74
CA ILE A 7 -7.55 -1.18 22.66
C ILE A 7 -7.10 0.07 21.88
N LEU A 8 -6.51 -0.10 20.70
CA LEU A 8 -6.10 1.00 19.83
C LEU A 8 -7.31 1.81 19.35
N ASN A 9 -8.39 1.14 18.93
CA ASN A 9 -9.63 1.79 18.51
C ASN A 9 -10.30 2.53 19.69
N LYS A 10 -10.37 1.91 20.87
CA LYS A 10 -10.87 2.56 22.09
C LYS A 10 -10.01 3.76 22.50
N LEU A 11 -8.69 3.67 22.36
CA LEU A 11 -7.79 4.80 22.61
C LEU A 11 -8.08 5.93 21.62
N GLN A 12 -8.23 5.65 20.33
CA GLN A 12 -8.61 6.67 19.34
C GLN A 12 -9.92 7.37 19.70
N ASP A 13 -10.95 6.62 20.12
CA ASP A 13 -12.24 7.20 20.54
C ASP A 13 -12.09 8.07 21.79
N VAL A 14 -11.28 7.65 22.77
CA VAL A 14 -10.97 8.44 23.97
C VAL A 14 -10.21 9.71 23.60
N PHE A 15 -9.20 9.66 22.72
CA PHE A 15 -8.45 10.84 22.32
C PHE A 15 -9.29 11.83 21.51
N ASN A 16 -10.20 11.34 20.67
CA ASN A 16 -11.18 12.18 19.97
C ASN A 16 -12.14 12.90 20.94
N THR A 17 -12.37 12.34 22.12
CA THR A 17 -13.25 12.92 23.15
C THR A 17 -12.52 13.94 24.03
N VAL A 18 -11.21 13.79 24.23
CA VAL A 18 -10.43 14.60 25.18
C VAL A 18 -9.70 15.79 24.51
N GLY A 19 -9.69 15.87 23.18
CA GLY A 19 -9.15 17.04 22.45
C GLY A 19 -7.64 17.27 22.61
N SER A 20 -6.93 16.31 23.22
CA SER A 20 -5.47 16.28 23.30
C SER A 20 -4.87 15.75 22.00
N GLU A 21 -3.71 16.30 21.60
CA GLU A 21 -2.96 15.99 20.38
C GLU A 21 -3.13 14.53 19.95
N SER A 22 -3.70 14.36 18.75
CA SER A 22 -4.05 13.06 18.20
C SER A 22 -2.83 12.13 18.23
N ILE A 23 -2.96 10.96 18.88
CA ILE A 23 -2.00 9.89 18.67
C ILE A 23 -2.04 9.58 17.17
N GLN A 24 -1.02 10.02 16.46
CA GLN A 24 -0.83 9.70 15.06
C GLN A 24 -0.41 8.23 15.01
N LEU A 25 -1.36 7.35 14.70
CA LEU A 25 -1.03 5.96 14.39
C LEU A 25 0.03 5.93 13.29
N PRO A 26 1.01 5.03 13.37
CA PRO A 26 2.02 4.93 12.34
C PRO A 26 1.37 4.60 11.00
N GLN A 27 1.47 5.55 10.06
CA GLN A 27 0.97 5.40 8.70
C GLN A 27 2.06 4.81 7.82
N ILE A 28 1.71 3.84 6.98
CA ILE A 28 2.62 3.29 5.98
C ILE A 28 2.48 4.09 4.69
N VAL A 29 3.48 4.90 4.37
CA VAL A 29 3.52 5.70 3.14
C VAL A 29 4.22 4.91 2.04
N VAL A 30 3.50 4.61 0.97
CA VAL A 30 4.02 3.83 -0.16
C VAL A 30 4.72 4.75 -1.16
N VAL A 31 6.01 4.52 -1.37
CA VAL A 31 6.83 5.31 -2.30
C VAL A 31 7.45 4.39 -3.35
N GLY A 32 7.40 4.80 -4.61
CA GLY A 32 7.90 3.99 -5.71
C GLY A 32 7.70 4.66 -7.06
N SER A 33 8.56 4.35 -8.02
CA SER A 33 8.40 4.80 -9.40
C SER A 33 7.06 4.34 -9.99
N GLN A 34 6.63 5.02 -11.06
CA GLN A 34 5.51 4.53 -11.85
C GLN A 34 5.80 3.07 -12.29
N SER A 35 4.78 2.22 -12.23
CA SER A 35 4.90 0.80 -12.60
C SER A 35 5.87 -0.04 -11.76
N ALA A 36 6.34 0.45 -10.61
CA ALA A 36 7.09 -0.33 -9.61
C ALA A 36 6.25 -1.45 -8.96
N GLY A 37 4.93 -1.44 -9.15
CA GLY A 37 4.02 -2.44 -8.58
C GLY A 37 3.38 -2.03 -7.25
N LYS A 38 3.34 -0.74 -6.92
CA LYS A 38 2.72 -0.20 -5.69
C LYS A 38 1.29 -0.70 -5.48
N SER A 39 0.42 -0.46 -6.45
CA SER A 39 -0.99 -0.89 -6.40
C SER A 39 -1.13 -2.40 -6.31
N SER A 40 -0.27 -3.17 -6.99
CA SER A 40 -0.27 -4.63 -6.86
C SER A 40 0.12 -5.11 -5.46
N VAL A 41 1.08 -4.46 -4.81
CA VAL A 41 1.44 -4.79 -3.41
C VAL A 41 0.26 -4.49 -2.48
N LEU A 42 -0.40 -3.34 -2.64
CA LEU A 42 -1.57 -2.97 -1.85
C LEU A 42 -2.74 -3.96 -2.04
N GLU A 43 -3.08 -4.29 -3.28
CA GLU A 43 -4.15 -5.25 -3.59
C GLU A 43 -3.85 -6.65 -3.06
N ASN A 44 -2.58 -7.08 -3.09
CA ASN A 44 -2.16 -8.35 -2.52
C ASN A 44 -2.25 -8.37 -0.98
N LEU A 45 -2.01 -7.24 -0.32
CA LEU A 45 -2.22 -7.11 1.14
C LEU A 45 -3.71 -7.17 1.53
N VAL A 46 -4.59 -6.63 0.67
CA VAL A 46 -6.05 -6.67 0.89
C VAL A 46 -6.67 -8.00 0.44
N GLY A 47 -6.08 -8.67 -0.56
CA GLY A 47 -6.63 -9.87 -1.17
C GLY A 47 -7.76 -9.60 -2.17
N ARG A 48 -7.84 -8.38 -2.71
CA ARG A 48 -8.90 -7.93 -3.65
C ARG A 48 -8.34 -6.95 -4.67
N ASP A 49 -8.96 -6.93 -5.85
CA ASP A 49 -8.67 -5.97 -6.92
C ASP A 49 -9.64 -4.80 -6.83
N PHE A 50 -9.14 -3.62 -6.49
CA PHE A 50 -9.98 -2.43 -6.27
C PHE A 50 -9.26 -1.12 -6.59
N LEU A 51 -7.95 -1.16 -6.83
CA LEU A 51 -7.23 0.03 -7.27
C LEU A 51 -7.39 0.17 -8.79
N PRO A 52 -7.46 1.41 -9.28
CA PRO A 52 -7.45 1.65 -10.71
C PRO A 52 -6.12 1.22 -11.32
N ARG A 53 -6.17 0.73 -12.56
CA ARG A 53 -5.00 0.28 -13.33
C ARG A 53 -5.10 0.84 -14.74
N GLY A 54 -4.00 1.39 -15.26
CA GLY A 54 -3.97 2.01 -16.58
C GLY A 54 -2.56 2.44 -17.00
N ALA A 55 -2.41 2.81 -18.27
CA ALA A 55 -1.21 3.46 -18.77
C ALA A 55 -1.17 4.93 -18.31
N GLY A 56 0.01 5.45 -17.96
CA GLY A 56 0.16 6.82 -17.43
C GLY A 56 0.08 6.92 -15.90
N ILE A 57 -0.01 8.14 -15.37
CA ILE A 57 -0.19 8.38 -13.93
C ILE A 57 -1.63 8.06 -13.55
N VAL A 58 -1.83 6.85 -13.02
CA VAL A 58 -3.16 6.39 -12.59
C VAL A 58 -3.58 7.05 -11.28
N THR A 59 -2.68 7.07 -10.30
CA THR A 59 -2.90 7.72 -9.00
C THR A 59 -2.52 9.20 -9.08
N ARG A 60 -3.50 10.10 -9.21
CA ARG A 60 -3.31 11.58 -9.23
C ARG A 60 -3.72 12.28 -7.93
N ARG A 61 -4.31 11.52 -7.00
CA ARG A 61 -4.63 11.92 -5.63
C ARG A 61 -4.07 10.87 -4.67
N PRO A 62 -3.54 11.26 -3.51
CA PRO A 62 -3.23 10.31 -2.45
C PRO A 62 -4.47 9.47 -2.10
N LEU A 63 -4.30 8.17 -1.90
CA LEU A 63 -5.34 7.30 -1.37
C LEU A 63 -4.92 6.84 0.02
N THR A 64 -5.65 7.28 1.04
CA THR A 64 -5.51 6.77 2.41
C THR A 64 -6.42 5.55 2.57
N LEU A 65 -5.81 4.38 2.58
CA LEU A 65 -6.46 3.08 2.75
C LEU A 65 -6.34 2.64 4.21
N GLN A 66 -7.48 2.51 4.88
CA GLN A 66 -7.57 2.02 6.24
C GLN A 66 -8.18 0.62 6.23
N LEU A 67 -7.35 -0.38 6.52
CA LEU A 67 -7.78 -1.75 6.71
C LEU A 67 -8.18 -1.93 8.17
N VAL A 68 -9.36 -2.48 8.40
CA VAL A 68 -9.90 -2.75 9.74
C VAL A 68 -10.23 -4.23 9.82
N TYR A 69 -9.47 -4.95 10.65
CA TYR A 69 -9.82 -6.32 10.98
C TYR A 69 -11.17 -6.35 11.69
N THR A 70 -12.14 -7.05 11.11
CA THR A 70 -13.48 -7.19 11.66
C THR A 70 -13.87 -8.66 11.67
N PRO A 71 -13.92 -9.31 12.85
CA PRO A 71 -14.46 -10.65 12.99
C PRO A 71 -15.91 -10.72 12.49
N PRO A 72 -16.38 -11.88 11.97
CA PRO A 72 -17.76 -12.03 11.51
C PRO A 72 -18.81 -11.73 12.59
N GLU A 73 -18.50 -12.00 13.86
CA GLU A 73 -19.38 -11.74 15.01
C GLU A 73 -19.55 -10.25 15.34
N ASP A 74 -18.53 -9.43 15.14
CA ASP A 74 -18.53 -7.99 15.49
C ASP A 74 -19.12 -7.11 14.38
N LYS A 75 -19.39 -7.68 13.21
CA LYS A 75 -19.94 -6.98 12.04
C LYS A 75 -21.21 -6.20 12.36
N VAL A 76 -22.13 -6.82 13.12
CA VAL A 76 -23.41 -6.21 13.48
C VAL A 76 -23.18 -4.98 14.36
N VAL A 77 -22.29 -5.08 15.35
CA VAL A 77 -21.94 -3.99 16.26
C VAL A 77 -21.28 -2.85 15.50
N GLN A 78 -20.36 -3.17 14.59
CA GLN A 78 -19.66 -2.18 13.78
C GLN A 78 -20.63 -1.41 12.86
N CYS A 79 -21.51 -2.11 12.13
CA CYS A 79 -22.51 -1.47 11.28
C CYS A 79 -23.52 -0.63 12.09
N GLN A 80 -23.94 -1.09 13.27
CA GLN A 80 -24.82 -0.33 14.17
C GLN A 80 -24.14 0.94 14.70
N SER A 81 -22.87 0.86 15.08
CA SER A 81 -22.10 2.04 15.53
C SER A 81 -21.95 3.11 14.45
N LEU A 82 -21.94 2.69 13.18
CA LEU A 82 -21.88 3.56 12.02
C LEU A 82 -23.27 4.02 11.53
N GLY A 83 -24.35 3.52 12.13
CA GLY A 83 -25.72 3.83 11.72
C GLY A 83 -26.12 3.25 10.35
N MET A 84 -25.52 2.11 9.96
CA MET A 84 -25.68 1.53 8.63
C MET A 84 -26.34 0.14 8.66
N SER A 85 -26.94 -0.27 7.55
CA SER A 85 -27.47 -1.63 7.38
C SER A 85 -26.34 -2.66 7.37
N VAL A 86 -26.54 -3.79 8.02
CA VAL A 86 -25.57 -4.89 8.03
C VAL A 86 -25.56 -5.54 6.63
N PRO A 87 -24.44 -5.53 5.88
CA PRO A 87 -24.37 -6.20 4.59
C PRO A 87 -24.45 -7.72 4.76
N ASP A 88 -24.80 -8.47 3.72
CA ASP A 88 -24.74 -9.95 3.77
C ASP A 88 -23.29 -10.45 3.69
N GLU A 89 -22.44 -9.77 2.91
CA GLU A 89 -21.04 -10.13 2.72
C GLU A 89 -20.16 -9.75 3.92
N ASN A 90 -19.20 -10.60 4.27
CA ASN A 90 -18.28 -10.38 5.41
C ASN A 90 -17.22 -9.30 5.15
N GLU A 91 -17.15 -8.78 3.93
CA GLU A 91 -16.20 -7.74 3.53
C GLU A 91 -17.00 -6.57 2.99
N PHE A 92 -16.67 -5.37 3.44
CA PHE A 92 -17.32 -4.15 2.97
C PHE A 92 -16.40 -2.95 3.11
N ALA A 93 -16.68 -1.90 2.36
CA ALA A 93 -15.91 -0.68 2.39
C ALA A 93 -16.78 0.57 2.47
N ILE A 94 -16.20 1.64 3.01
CA ILE A 94 -16.85 2.93 3.21
C ILE A 94 -15.87 4.03 2.81
N PHE A 95 -16.34 4.96 1.99
CA PHE A 95 -15.61 6.18 1.70
C PHE A 95 -15.96 7.28 2.68
N THR A 96 -14.98 8.08 3.08
CA THR A 96 -15.22 9.17 4.05
C THR A 96 -16.06 10.30 3.44
N HIS A 97 -15.98 10.50 2.12
CA HIS A 97 -16.80 11.49 1.40
C HIS A 97 -18.25 11.02 1.16
N ILE A 98 -18.55 9.72 1.29
CA ILE A 98 -19.89 9.15 1.15
C ILE A 98 -20.22 8.30 2.39
N LYS A 99 -20.67 8.98 3.45
CA LYS A 99 -20.93 8.37 4.76
C LYS A 99 -22.11 7.40 4.79
N ASN A 100 -23.02 7.46 3.81
CA ASN A 100 -24.28 6.71 3.82
C ASN A 100 -24.31 5.54 2.83
N LYS A 101 -23.17 5.18 2.22
CA LYS A 101 -23.11 4.07 1.25
C LYS A 101 -22.09 3.03 1.70
N ILE A 102 -22.54 1.78 1.81
CA ILE A 102 -21.67 0.61 1.95
C ILE A 102 -21.38 0.09 0.56
N TYR A 103 -20.11 -0.20 0.30
CA TYR A 103 -19.64 -0.84 -0.91
C TYR A 103 -19.28 -2.29 -0.57
N THR A 104 -19.98 -3.25 -1.19
CA THR A 104 -19.63 -4.68 -1.14
C THR A 104 -18.89 -5.11 -2.41
N ASP A 105 -19.24 -4.53 -3.56
CA ASP A 105 -18.52 -4.77 -4.81
C ASP A 105 -17.25 -3.92 -4.91
N PHE A 106 -16.09 -4.58 -4.97
CA PHE A 106 -14.80 -3.93 -5.13
C PHE A 106 -14.61 -3.27 -6.51
N ASN A 107 -15.41 -3.62 -7.51
CA ASN A 107 -15.43 -2.90 -8.79
C ASN A 107 -16.10 -1.53 -8.64
N GLU A 108 -17.16 -1.41 -7.82
CA GLU A 108 -17.74 -0.10 -7.50
C GLU A 108 -16.74 0.77 -6.74
N ILE A 109 -15.97 0.18 -5.83
CA ILE A 109 -14.89 0.89 -5.11
C ILE A 109 -13.87 1.45 -6.12
N ARG A 110 -13.45 0.64 -7.10
CA ARG A 110 -12.53 1.08 -8.15
C ARG A 110 -13.09 2.28 -8.92
N HIS A 111 -14.33 2.16 -9.39
CA HIS A 111 -14.98 3.23 -10.16
C HIS A 111 -15.18 4.50 -9.35
N GLU A 112 -15.47 4.38 -8.06
CA GLU A 112 -15.55 5.53 -7.15
C GLU A 112 -14.20 6.23 -7.01
N ILE A 113 -13.10 5.48 -6.85
CA ILE A 113 -11.74 6.07 -6.78
C ILE A 113 -11.42 6.81 -8.08
N GLU A 114 -11.75 6.24 -9.24
CA GLU A 114 -11.57 6.87 -10.55
C GLU A 114 -12.39 8.16 -10.67
N ALA A 115 -13.68 8.08 -10.35
CA ALA A 115 -14.60 9.22 -10.42
C ALA A 115 -14.16 10.37 -9.49
N GLU A 116 -13.77 10.07 -8.26
CA GLU A 116 -13.34 11.07 -7.28
C GLU A 116 -11.94 11.64 -7.61
N THR A 117 -11.11 10.86 -8.30
CA THR A 117 -9.85 11.36 -8.87
C THR A 117 -10.11 12.37 -10.00
N ASP A 118 -11.08 12.10 -10.87
CA ASP A 118 -11.43 12.97 -12.00
C ASP A 118 -12.25 14.22 -11.59
N ARG A 119 -13.04 14.11 -10.52
CA ARG A 119 -13.94 15.17 -10.04
C ARG A 119 -13.22 16.46 -9.66
N LEU A 120 -12.12 16.36 -8.92
CA LEU A 120 -11.39 17.51 -8.37
C LEU A 120 -10.12 17.86 -9.13
N GLY A 121 -9.54 16.92 -9.89
CA GLY A 121 -8.24 17.12 -10.54
C GLY A 121 -8.29 17.95 -11.82
N GLY A 122 -9.48 18.18 -12.40
CA GLY A 122 -9.56 18.36 -13.85
C GLY A 122 -8.79 17.23 -14.55
N LYS A 123 -8.63 17.25 -15.87
CA LYS A 123 -7.84 16.17 -16.52
C LYS A 123 -6.34 16.19 -16.19
N LYS A 124 -5.81 17.16 -15.41
CA LYS A 124 -4.41 17.60 -15.57
C LYS A 124 -3.56 17.80 -14.31
N ASN A 125 -4.15 18.07 -13.12
CA ASN A 125 -3.36 18.43 -11.93
C ASN A 125 -3.36 17.35 -10.84
N ILE A 126 -2.28 17.29 -10.06
CA ILE A 126 -2.21 16.50 -8.83
C ILE A 126 -2.93 17.26 -7.74
N SER A 127 -3.81 16.58 -7.00
CA SER A 127 -4.46 17.16 -5.82
C SER A 127 -3.81 16.61 -4.55
N HIS A 128 -3.61 17.51 -3.59
CA HIS A 128 -3.10 17.18 -2.25
C HIS A 128 -4.17 16.58 -1.34
N GLU A 129 -5.46 16.72 -1.70
CA GLU A 129 -6.56 16.20 -0.91
C GLU A 129 -6.67 14.68 -1.05
N PRO A 130 -6.51 13.90 0.03
CA PRO A 130 -6.54 12.45 -0.03
C PRO A 130 -7.97 11.90 -0.16
N ILE A 131 -8.13 10.85 -0.94
CA ILE A 131 -9.32 9.99 -0.90
C ILE A 131 -9.14 9.05 0.30
N THR A 132 -10.11 9.00 1.21
CA THR A 132 -10.02 8.12 2.40
C THR A 132 -11.03 6.98 2.28
N LEU A 133 -10.50 5.76 2.18
CA LEU A 133 -11.24 4.51 2.02
C LEU A 133 -10.99 3.60 3.23
N LYS A 134 -12.07 3.19 3.91
CA LYS A 134 -12.03 2.18 4.98
C LYS A 134 -12.52 0.85 4.45
N ILE A 135 -11.75 -0.22 4.61
CA ILE A 135 -12.12 -1.59 4.24
C ILE A 135 -12.17 -2.44 5.51
N TYR A 136 -13.32 -3.06 5.74
CA TYR A 136 -13.56 -3.99 6.83
C TYR A 136 -13.52 -5.41 6.29
N SER A 137 -12.65 -6.25 6.85
CA SER A 137 -12.56 -7.66 6.47
C SER A 137 -11.99 -8.51 7.61
N PRO A 138 -12.44 -9.78 7.76
CA PRO A 138 -11.84 -10.72 8.70
C PRO A 138 -10.51 -11.31 8.20
N LYS A 139 -10.09 -10.99 6.97
CA LYS A 139 -8.87 -11.55 6.34
C LYS A 139 -7.69 -10.58 6.30
N VAL A 140 -7.92 -9.33 6.69
CA VAL A 140 -6.90 -8.28 6.69
C VAL A 140 -6.41 -8.01 8.10
N VAL A 141 -5.20 -7.47 8.19
CA VAL A 141 -4.68 -6.88 9.43
C VAL A 141 -5.08 -5.41 9.50
N THR A 142 -5.28 -4.90 10.72
CA THR A 142 -5.60 -3.48 10.91
C THR A 142 -4.38 -2.61 10.61
N LEU A 143 -4.42 -1.86 9.51
CA LEU A 143 -3.30 -1.06 8.99
C LEU A 143 -3.81 0.19 8.29
N THR A 144 -3.05 1.28 8.35
CA THR A 144 -3.28 2.46 7.50
C THR A 144 -2.16 2.59 6.49
N LEU A 145 -2.51 2.53 5.21
CA LEU A 145 -1.59 2.70 4.09
C LEU A 145 -1.95 3.95 3.31
N VAL A 146 -0.96 4.69 2.86
CA VAL A 146 -1.11 5.86 1.99
C VAL A 146 -0.46 5.52 0.65
N ASP A 147 -1.27 5.34 -0.39
CA ASP A 147 -0.79 5.24 -1.76
C ASP A 147 -0.58 6.63 -2.32
N LEU A 148 0.60 6.85 -2.90
CA LEU A 148 0.99 8.12 -3.50
C LEU A 148 1.19 7.97 -5.00
N PRO A 149 1.01 9.07 -5.77
CA PRO A 149 1.36 9.10 -7.18
C PRO A 149 2.77 8.54 -7.44
N GLY A 150 2.89 7.74 -8.50
CA GLY A 150 4.19 7.19 -8.89
C GLY A 150 5.10 8.25 -9.51
N LEU A 151 6.40 8.13 -9.24
CA LEU A 151 7.39 9.02 -9.84
C LEU A 151 7.47 8.80 -11.35
N THR A 152 7.31 9.90 -12.10
CA THR A 152 7.47 9.97 -13.56
C THR A 152 8.58 10.96 -13.89
N LYS A 153 9.47 10.58 -14.83
CA LYS A 153 10.56 11.45 -15.29
C LYS A 153 10.19 12.29 -16.51
N VAL A 154 9.15 11.89 -17.22
CA VAL A 154 8.71 12.55 -18.44
C VAL A 154 7.22 12.83 -18.29
N PRO A 155 6.78 14.09 -18.41
CA PRO A 155 5.37 14.41 -18.47
C PRO A 155 4.78 13.75 -19.72
N VAL A 156 3.68 13.02 -19.55
CA VAL A 156 2.89 12.55 -20.68
C VAL A 156 2.15 13.76 -21.28
N GLU A 157 1.80 13.71 -22.57
CA GLU A 157 1.00 14.76 -23.21
C GLU A 157 -0.22 15.09 -22.33
N ASP A 158 -0.47 16.39 -22.10
CA ASP A 158 -1.44 16.99 -21.16
C ASP A 158 -1.02 17.21 -19.69
N GLN A 159 0.15 16.74 -19.23
CA GLN A 159 0.65 17.05 -17.88
C GLN A 159 1.47 18.34 -17.82
N PRO A 160 1.44 19.08 -16.70
CA PRO A 160 2.25 20.27 -16.54
C PRO A 160 3.75 19.88 -16.46
N ALA A 161 4.63 20.76 -16.94
CA ALA A 161 6.07 20.49 -17.01
C ALA A 161 6.72 20.27 -15.63
N ASP A 162 6.10 20.76 -14.57
CA ASP A 162 6.55 20.65 -13.17
C ASP A 162 5.94 19.45 -12.42
N ILE A 163 5.24 18.54 -13.12
CA ILE A 163 4.57 17.37 -12.50
C ILE A 163 5.51 16.55 -11.61
N GLU A 164 6.76 16.35 -12.04
CA GLU A 164 7.77 15.62 -11.26
C GLU A 164 8.04 16.32 -9.91
N THR A 165 8.13 17.64 -9.93
CA THR A 165 8.35 18.45 -8.71
C THR A 165 7.12 18.40 -7.81
N GLN A 166 5.91 18.45 -8.37
CA GLN A 166 4.66 18.32 -7.60
C GLN A 166 4.55 16.94 -6.93
N VAL A 167 4.81 15.84 -7.67
CA VAL A 167 4.82 14.47 -7.11
C VAL A 167 5.87 14.36 -6.01
N ARG A 168 7.08 14.87 -6.25
CA ARG A 168 8.17 14.87 -5.26
C ARG A 168 7.75 15.61 -3.99
N ASN A 169 7.24 16.83 -4.10
CA ASN A 169 6.81 17.63 -2.96
C ASN A 169 5.70 16.95 -2.17
N LEU A 170 4.74 16.33 -2.87
CA LEU A 170 3.68 15.54 -2.26
C LEU A 170 4.26 14.35 -1.48
N ILE A 171 5.17 13.58 -2.08
CA ILE A 171 5.81 12.46 -1.38
C ILE A 171 6.58 12.95 -0.16
N MET A 172 7.43 13.96 -0.33
CA MET A 172 8.22 14.56 0.76
C MET A 172 7.32 15.04 1.91
N HIS A 173 6.16 15.63 1.61
CA HIS A 173 5.20 16.04 2.63
C HIS A 173 4.74 14.87 3.51
N TYR A 174 4.41 13.72 2.93
CA TYR A 174 3.97 12.54 3.68
C TYR A 174 5.12 11.85 4.41
N ILE A 175 6.28 11.65 3.75
CA ILE A 175 7.40 10.91 4.36
C ILE A 175 8.21 11.73 5.37
N SER A 176 8.06 13.05 5.39
CA SER A 176 8.69 13.91 6.41
C SER A 176 8.08 13.72 7.80
N ASN A 177 6.91 13.11 7.92
CA ASN A 177 6.35 12.75 9.22
C ASN A 177 7.25 11.70 9.90
N PRO A 178 7.83 11.96 11.08
CA PRO A 178 8.71 11.01 11.77
C PRO A 178 7.99 9.72 12.20
N ASN A 179 6.66 9.76 12.37
CA ASN A 179 5.84 8.60 12.73
C ASN A 179 5.41 7.77 11.49
N ALA A 180 5.70 8.24 10.27
CA ALA A 180 5.38 7.51 9.06
C ALA A 180 6.45 6.44 8.76
N ILE A 181 5.98 5.21 8.51
CA ILE A 181 6.81 4.12 7.99
C ILE A 181 6.87 4.27 6.47
N ILE A 182 8.09 4.31 5.91
CA ILE A 182 8.29 4.45 4.47
C ILE A 182 8.37 3.06 3.86
N LEU A 183 7.41 2.73 2.99
CA LEU A 183 7.44 1.51 2.19
C LEU A 183 8.04 1.81 0.81
N ALA A 184 9.35 1.61 0.68
CA ALA A 184 10.11 1.91 -0.54
C ALA A 184 10.04 0.75 -1.53
N ILE A 185 9.13 0.85 -2.50
CA ILE A 185 8.88 -0.18 -3.53
C ILE A 185 9.78 0.05 -4.74
N THR A 186 10.62 -0.94 -5.03
CA THR A 186 11.55 -0.95 -6.17
C THR A 186 11.39 -2.23 -6.97
N PRO A 187 11.35 -2.20 -8.30
CA PRO A 187 11.34 -3.44 -9.08
C PRO A 187 12.74 -4.06 -9.15
N ALA A 188 12.84 -5.38 -9.18
CA ALA A 188 14.10 -6.13 -9.16
C ALA A 188 14.83 -6.12 -10.51
N ASN A 189 14.13 -5.78 -11.59
CA ASN A 189 14.67 -5.73 -12.95
C ASN A 189 15.38 -4.41 -13.28
N VAL A 190 15.56 -3.53 -12.29
CA VAL A 190 16.38 -2.32 -12.40
C VAL A 190 17.40 -2.32 -11.27
N ASP A 191 18.50 -1.59 -11.45
CA ASP A 191 19.51 -1.49 -10.41
C ASP A 191 18.93 -0.81 -9.16
N PHE A 192 18.96 -1.55 -8.05
CA PHE A 192 18.49 -1.10 -6.75
C PHE A 192 19.22 0.16 -6.26
N SER A 193 20.48 0.35 -6.68
CA SER A 193 21.27 1.54 -6.33
C SER A 193 20.68 2.85 -6.89
N THR A 194 19.92 2.75 -7.99
CA THR A 194 19.30 3.87 -8.69
C THR A 194 17.85 4.12 -8.28
N SER A 195 17.36 3.43 -7.24
CA SER A 195 15.98 3.55 -6.79
C SER A 195 15.68 4.94 -6.21
N GLU A 196 14.81 5.69 -6.88
CA GLU A 196 14.31 6.98 -6.37
C GLU A 196 13.53 6.81 -5.06
N ALA A 197 12.86 5.68 -4.84
CA ALA A 197 12.14 5.42 -3.60
C ALA A 197 13.10 5.37 -2.40
N VAL A 198 14.23 4.68 -2.57
CA VAL A 198 15.26 4.57 -1.55
C VAL A 198 16.00 5.90 -1.37
N LYS A 199 16.24 6.63 -2.47
CA LYS A 199 16.84 7.97 -2.43
C LYS A 199 15.99 8.93 -1.59
N PHE A 200 14.68 8.98 -1.84
CA PHE A 200 13.77 9.87 -1.10
C PHE A 200 13.67 9.44 0.36
N ALA A 201 13.63 8.14 0.63
CA ALA A 201 13.66 7.63 2.00
C ALA A 201 14.93 8.09 2.74
N LYS A 202 16.11 8.01 2.11
CA LYS A 202 17.38 8.45 2.71
C LYS A 202 17.44 9.96 2.98
N GLU A 203 16.72 10.79 2.25
CA GLU A 203 16.68 12.24 2.50
C GLU A 203 15.99 12.58 3.85
N VAL A 204 15.01 11.78 4.27
CA VAL A 204 14.22 12.01 5.51
C VAL A 204 14.46 10.96 6.60
N ASP A 205 15.12 9.86 6.27
CA ASP A 205 15.51 8.75 7.13
C ASP A 205 16.91 8.20 6.71
N PRO A 206 18.00 8.98 6.91
CA PRO A 206 19.34 8.57 6.48
C PRO A 206 19.84 7.27 7.11
N GLU A 207 19.38 6.97 8.34
CA GLU A 207 19.72 5.75 9.06
C GLU A 207 18.82 4.55 8.71
N GLY A 208 17.76 4.77 7.93
CA GLY A 208 16.83 3.73 7.51
C GLY A 208 16.03 3.11 8.65
N ARG A 209 15.80 3.84 9.75
CA ARG A 209 15.15 3.32 10.98
C ARG A 209 13.67 3.01 10.77
N ARG A 210 13.00 3.77 9.91
CA ARG A 210 11.56 3.67 9.62
C ARG A 210 11.29 3.34 8.15
N THR A 211 12.30 2.90 7.42
CA THR A 211 12.21 2.53 6.00
C THR A 211 12.24 1.02 5.84
N LEU A 212 11.19 0.47 5.22
CA LEU A 212 11.10 -0.92 4.77
C LEU A 212 11.17 -0.92 3.24
N ALA A 213 12.14 -1.63 2.67
CA ALA A 213 12.23 -1.76 1.22
C ALA A 213 11.52 -3.03 0.74
N VAL A 214 10.78 -2.90 -0.36
CA VAL A 214 10.09 -4.01 -1.03
C VAL A 214 10.61 -4.14 -2.44
N LEU A 215 11.08 -5.33 -2.78
CA LEU A 215 11.61 -5.64 -4.10
C LEU A 215 10.57 -6.44 -4.90
N THR A 216 9.96 -5.83 -5.91
CA THR A 216 8.92 -6.45 -6.74
C THR A 216 9.51 -7.07 -8.00
N LYS A 217 8.73 -7.80 -8.80
CA LYS A 217 9.14 -8.30 -10.13
C LYS A 217 10.40 -9.19 -10.12
N LEU A 218 10.59 -9.98 -9.06
CA LEU A 218 11.71 -10.93 -8.95
C LEU A 218 11.70 -12.00 -10.07
N ASP A 219 10.53 -12.25 -10.65
CA ASP A 219 10.28 -13.13 -11.78
C ASP A 219 10.76 -12.57 -13.12
N LEU A 220 10.96 -11.25 -13.22
CA LEU A 220 11.37 -10.54 -14.43
C LEU A 220 12.86 -10.13 -14.42
N MET A 221 13.65 -10.70 -13.52
CA MET A 221 15.10 -10.46 -13.49
C MET A 221 15.79 -11.11 -14.67
N ASP A 222 16.88 -10.49 -15.13
CA ASP A 222 17.69 -11.02 -16.23
C ASP A 222 18.30 -12.36 -15.84
N ARG A 223 18.27 -13.31 -16.78
CA ARG A 223 18.83 -14.65 -16.54
C ARG A 223 20.32 -14.55 -16.23
N GLY A 224 20.73 -15.17 -15.13
CA GLY A 224 22.12 -15.10 -14.65
C GLY A 224 22.38 -13.98 -13.64
N THR A 225 21.37 -13.16 -13.33
CA THR A 225 21.40 -12.22 -12.20
C THR A 225 20.53 -12.73 -11.05
N ASP A 226 20.81 -12.29 -9.84
CA ASP A 226 19.99 -12.55 -8.66
C ASP A 226 19.92 -11.32 -7.75
N ALA A 227 18.89 -11.27 -6.92
CA ALA A 227 18.69 -10.20 -5.94
C ALA A 227 19.17 -10.60 -4.53
N TYR A 228 19.97 -11.66 -4.38
CA TYR A 228 20.29 -12.23 -3.07
C TYR A 228 21.00 -11.21 -2.17
N ASP A 229 22.01 -10.52 -2.70
CA ASP A 229 22.75 -9.51 -1.95
C ASP A 229 21.89 -8.30 -1.56
N VAL A 230 20.94 -7.92 -2.44
CA VAL A 230 19.94 -6.87 -2.15
C VAL A 230 19.02 -7.34 -1.03
N LEU A 231 18.41 -8.51 -1.15
CA LEU A 231 17.46 -9.06 -0.16
C LEU A 231 18.12 -9.30 1.20
N CYS A 232 19.42 -9.61 1.24
CA CYS A 232 20.20 -9.72 2.47
C CYS A 232 20.67 -8.37 3.05
N GLY A 233 20.39 -7.25 2.38
CA GLY A 233 20.77 -5.91 2.85
C GLY A 233 22.27 -5.61 2.74
N ARG A 234 23.00 -6.32 1.87
CA ARG A 234 24.45 -6.12 1.69
C ARG A 234 24.78 -4.90 0.82
N ILE A 235 23.87 -4.48 -0.05
CA ILE A 235 24.07 -3.34 -0.97
C ILE A 235 23.62 -2.03 -0.32
N ILE A 236 22.35 -1.93 0.07
CA ILE A 236 21.82 -0.76 0.78
C ILE A 236 21.17 -1.24 2.08
N PRO A 237 21.76 -0.94 3.24
CA PRO A 237 21.19 -1.35 4.51
C PRO A 237 19.97 -0.48 4.85
N VAL A 238 18.85 -1.13 5.13
CA VAL A 238 17.66 -0.52 5.75
C VAL A 238 17.33 -1.32 7.01
N LYS A 239 16.98 -0.65 8.11
CA LYS A 239 16.87 -1.30 9.43
C LYS A 239 15.63 -2.18 9.56
N LEU A 240 14.54 -1.85 8.85
CA LEU A 240 13.34 -2.69 8.81
C LEU A 240 13.49 -3.90 7.87
N GLY A 241 14.57 -3.96 7.08
CA GLY A 241 14.88 -5.04 6.17
C GLY A 241 14.38 -4.83 4.74
N ILE A 242 14.63 -5.83 3.91
CA ILE A 242 14.26 -5.85 2.49
C ILE A 242 13.43 -7.11 2.25
N ILE A 243 12.24 -6.95 1.67
CA ILE A 243 11.31 -8.05 1.42
C ILE A 243 11.01 -8.13 -0.08
N GLY A 244 11.35 -9.26 -0.68
CA GLY A 244 11.04 -9.60 -2.06
C GLY A 244 9.62 -10.12 -2.20
N VAL A 245 8.90 -9.65 -3.22
CA VAL A 245 7.54 -10.08 -3.55
C VAL A 245 7.37 -10.32 -5.05
N VAL A 246 6.49 -11.25 -5.39
CA VAL A 246 6.09 -11.53 -6.78
C VAL A 246 4.60 -11.29 -6.90
N ASN A 247 4.24 -10.35 -7.78
CA ASN A 247 2.85 -9.96 -8.01
C ASN A 247 2.34 -10.54 -9.32
N ARG A 248 1.02 -10.51 -9.53
CA ARG A 248 0.42 -10.83 -10.83
C ARG A 248 0.93 -9.88 -11.92
N SER A 249 1.22 -10.45 -13.08
CA SER A 249 1.53 -9.69 -14.29
C SER A 249 0.26 -9.04 -14.87
N GLN A 250 0.42 -8.14 -15.85
CA GLN A 250 -0.72 -7.54 -16.54
C GLN A 250 -1.57 -8.60 -17.27
N GLU A 251 -0.91 -9.63 -17.81
CA GLU A 251 -1.60 -10.76 -18.45
C GLU A 251 -2.41 -11.57 -17.44
N ASP A 252 -1.83 -11.87 -16.27
CA ASP A 252 -2.55 -12.57 -15.19
C ASP A 252 -3.79 -11.79 -14.74
N ILE A 253 -3.69 -10.46 -14.66
CA ILE A 253 -4.81 -9.58 -14.30
C ILE A 253 -5.90 -9.61 -15.38
N HIS A 254 -5.53 -9.54 -16.67
CA HIS A 254 -6.48 -9.65 -17.77
C HIS A 254 -7.20 -11.00 -17.78
N LYS A 255 -6.47 -12.07 -17.44
CA LYS A 255 -7.03 -13.43 -17.27
C LYS A 255 -7.78 -13.62 -15.94
N LYS A 256 -7.90 -12.58 -15.11
CA LYS A 256 -8.52 -12.62 -13.77
C LYS A 256 -7.96 -13.74 -12.89
N LYS A 257 -6.64 -13.96 -12.95
CA LYS A 257 -5.96 -14.96 -12.12
C LYS A 257 -6.25 -14.71 -10.64
N PRO A 258 -6.76 -15.71 -9.90
CA PRO A 258 -7.02 -15.57 -8.47
C PRO A 258 -5.77 -15.21 -7.69
N ILE A 259 -5.92 -14.37 -6.65
CA ILE A 259 -4.80 -13.97 -5.78
C ILE A 259 -4.18 -15.18 -5.08
N GLU A 260 -4.98 -16.16 -4.67
CA GLU A 260 -4.47 -17.38 -4.04
C GLU A 260 -3.50 -18.16 -4.95
N GLU A 261 -3.81 -18.24 -6.24
CA GLU A 261 -2.94 -18.87 -7.22
C GLU A 261 -1.64 -18.06 -7.42
N ALA A 262 -1.73 -16.73 -7.39
CA ALA A 262 -0.56 -15.86 -7.43
C ALA A 262 0.35 -16.04 -6.21
N LEU A 263 -0.20 -16.20 -5.01
CA LEU A 263 0.56 -16.46 -3.78
C LEU A 263 1.24 -17.84 -3.82
N ARG A 264 0.58 -18.86 -4.36
CA ARG A 264 1.19 -20.18 -4.58
C ARG A 264 2.35 -20.10 -5.56
N TYR A 265 2.17 -19.36 -6.66
CA TYR A 265 3.24 -19.10 -7.63
C TYR A 265 4.43 -18.36 -7.01
N GLU A 266 4.17 -17.30 -6.25
CA GLU A 266 5.19 -16.55 -5.51
C GLU A 266 6.00 -17.48 -4.59
N SER A 267 5.32 -18.29 -3.77
CA SER A 267 5.98 -19.23 -2.87
C SER A 267 6.85 -20.23 -3.61
N ALA A 268 6.37 -20.80 -4.72
CA ALA A 268 7.13 -21.76 -5.52
C ALA A 268 8.37 -21.12 -6.16
N LEU A 269 8.25 -19.89 -6.68
CA LEU A 269 9.36 -19.16 -7.28
C LEU A 269 10.42 -18.81 -6.24
N LEU A 270 10.01 -18.29 -5.08
CA LEU A 270 10.93 -17.95 -3.99
C LEU A 270 11.66 -19.19 -3.45
N GLN A 271 10.97 -20.33 -3.29
CA GLN A 271 11.59 -21.58 -2.88
C GLN A 271 12.60 -22.09 -3.91
N LYS A 272 12.31 -21.94 -5.20
CA LYS A 272 13.20 -22.39 -6.28
C LYS A 272 14.44 -21.51 -6.42
N ASN A 273 14.27 -20.19 -6.44
CA ASN A 273 15.35 -19.24 -6.77
C ASN A 273 16.11 -18.76 -5.52
N TYR A 274 15.45 -18.71 -4.36
CA TYR A 274 15.99 -18.13 -3.13
C TYR A 274 15.71 -19.01 -1.89
N PRO A 275 16.04 -20.32 -1.91
CA PRO A 275 15.60 -21.28 -0.89
C PRO A 275 16.00 -20.90 0.54
N SER A 276 17.20 -20.34 0.73
CA SER A 276 17.72 -19.99 2.06
C SER A 276 17.03 -18.77 2.70
N ILE A 277 16.37 -17.93 1.89
CA ILE A 277 15.70 -16.70 2.35
C ILE A 277 14.20 -16.70 2.03
N ALA A 278 13.65 -17.77 1.44
CA ALA A 278 12.25 -17.85 1.04
C ALA A 278 11.29 -17.61 2.22
N SER A 279 11.64 -18.04 3.44
CA SER A 279 10.84 -17.82 4.65
C SER A 279 10.79 -16.38 5.14
N ARG A 280 11.68 -15.51 4.63
CA ARG A 280 11.78 -14.07 4.95
C ARG A 280 11.32 -13.18 3.79
N ASN A 281 10.71 -13.77 2.77
CA ASN A 281 10.20 -13.09 1.59
C ASN A 281 8.76 -13.51 1.29
N GLY A 282 8.13 -12.82 0.35
CA GLY A 282 6.76 -13.06 -0.09
C GLY A 282 5.73 -12.18 0.60
N THR A 283 4.58 -12.06 -0.04
CA THR A 283 3.45 -11.24 0.40
C THR A 283 2.98 -11.58 1.83
N PRO A 284 2.86 -12.85 2.25
CA PRO A 284 2.45 -13.17 3.62
C PRO A 284 3.45 -12.68 4.67
N PHE A 285 4.76 -12.77 4.37
CA PHE A 285 5.81 -12.26 5.26
C PHE A 285 5.82 -10.74 5.32
N LEU A 286 5.56 -10.07 4.18
CA LEU A 286 5.37 -8.62 4.12
C LEU A 286 4.21 -8.16 5.00
N ALA A 287 3.03 -8.76 4.86
CA ALA A 287 1.84 -8.41 5.64
C ALA A 287 2.08 -8.55 7.14
N LYS A 288 2.72 -9.66 7.56
CA LYS A 288 3.09 -9.90 8.97
C LYS A 288 4.11 -8.88 9.47
N THR A 289 5.07 -8.51 8.64
CA THR A 289 6.10 -7.53 9.01
C THR A 289 5.50 -6.14 9.16
N LEU A 290 4.65 -5.69 8.22
CA LEU A 290 3.95 -4.41 8.29
C LEU A 290 3.08 -4.31 9.54
N ASN A 291 2.31 -5.37 9.84
CA ASN A 291 1.52 -5.43 11.07
C ASN A 291 2.37 -5.29 12.33
N ARG A 292 3.53 -5.96 12.36
CA ARG A 292 4.46 -5.85 13.49
C ARG A 292 5.02 -4.43 13.61
N VAL A 293 5.46 -3.81 12.53
CA VAL A 293 6.09 -2.48 12.57
C VAL A 293 5.06 -1.41 12.95
N CYS A 294 3.79 -1.54 12.54
CA CYS A 294 2.73 -0.59 12.96
C CYS A 294 2.27 -0.75 14.43
N MET A 295 2.61 -1.87 15.08
CA MET A 295 2.27 -2.11 16.49
C MET A 295 3.35 -1.65 17.48
N PHE A 296 4.51 -1.21 16.98
CA PHE A 296 5.62 -0.64 17.77
C PHE A 296 5.77 0.85 17.50
#